data_AF-A0A7W0ZU81-F1
#
_entry.id   AF-A0A7W0ZU81-F1
#
_cell.length_a   1.000
_cell.length_b   1.000
_cell.length_c   1.000
_cell.angle_alpha   90.00
_cell.angle_beta   90.00
_cell.angle_gamma   90.00
#
_symmetry.space_group_name_H-M   'P 1'
#
loop_
_entity.id
_entity.type
_entity.pdbx_description
1 polymer ?
#
loop_
_entity_poly.entity_id
_entity_poly.type
_entity_poly.pdbx_seq_one_letter_code
_entity_poly.pdbx_strand_id
1 'polypeptide(L)'
;MTLSGCALGFFACLVIATSAAVAQPAPLSPEARAKIPHETEAPFVDVLTFGVGEVIFERWGHTAICLRYHQPEHESVCFNYGVTDFDDHAGLVWRFVRGKQEFWSEPSSRDTLLSFYRDEDRDIWIQTLLIDEAQARKIEARLWSDVDEKNRGYVYDHFR
;
A
#
# COMPACT_ATOMS: atom_id res chain seq x y z
N MET A 1 -27.05 -16.87 -62.18
CA MET A 1 -25.72 -17.34 -61.75
C MET A 1 -24.91 -16.10 -61.36
N THR A 2 -24.37 -16.12 -60.13
CA THR A 2 -23.19 -15.39 -59.58
C THR A 2 -23.19 -13.85 -59.64
N LEU A 3 -23.42 -13.13 -58.53
CA LEU A 3 -22.47 -12.71 -57.47
C LEU A 3 -21.33 -11.81 -57.96
N SER A 4 -21.29 -10.55 -57.50
CA SER A 4 -20.02 -9.86 -57.22
C SER A 4 -20.20 -8.90 -56.05
N GLY A 5 -19.48 -9.22 -54.97
CA GLY A 5 -19.68 -8.72 -53.62
C GLY A 5 -19.01 -7.38 -53.34
N CYS A 6 -19.59 -6.71 -52.35
CA CYS A 6 -19.09 -5.53 -51.67
C CYS A 6 -17.91 -5.92 -50.77
N ALA A 7 -16.75 -5.27 -50.94
CA ALA A 7 -15.64 -5.39 -50.01
C ALA A 7 -15.52 -4.08 -49.22
N LEU A 8 -16.02 -4.06 -47.99
CA LEU A 8 -15.69 -3.04 -47.00
C LEU A 8 -14.85 -3.72 -45.91
N GLY A 9 -13.56 -3.44 -45.94
CA GLY A 9 -12.61 -3.87 -44.91
C GLY A 9 -12.83 -3.10 -43.62
N PHE A 10 -13.03 -3.82 -42.52
CA PHE A 10 -13.00 -3.26 -41.17
C PHE A 10 -11.61 -3.48 -40.59
N PHE A 11 -10.82 -2.41 -40.47
CA PHE A 11 -9.58 -2.42 -39.69
C PHE A 11 -9.95 -2.16 -38.22
N ALA A 12 -9.98 -3.22 -37.41
CA ALA A 12 -10.13 -3.06 -35.96
C ALA A 12 -8.76 -2.72 -35.35
N CYS A 13 -8.56 -1.46 -34.99
CA CYS A 13 -7.45 -1.04 -34.13
C CYS A 13 -7.71 -1.56 -32.71
N LEU A 14 -7.02 -2.65 -32.34
CA LEU A 14 -6.96 -3.11 -30.96
C LEU A 14 -6.00 -2.18 -30.20
N VAL A 15 -6.54 -1.20 -29.47
CA VAL A 15 -5.76 -0.42 -28.51
C VAL A 15 -5.53 -1.31 -27.29
N ILE A 16 -4.35 -1.91 -27.20
CA ILE A 16 -3.90 -2.58 -25.97
C ILE A 16 -3.52 -1.47 -25.00
N ALA A 17 -4.44 -1.10 -24.12
CA ALA A 17 -4.10 -0.28 -22.96
C ALA A 17 -3.25 -1.15 -22.02
N THR A 18 -1.94 -0.92 -22.03
CA THR A 18 -1.03 -1.47 -21.02
C THR A 18 -1.29 -0.73 -19.72
N SER A 19 -2.22 -1.21 -18.89
CA SER A 19 -2.28 -0.79 -17.50
C SER A 19 -1.01 -1.30 -16.83
N ALA A 20 -0.08 -0.41 -16.51
CA ALA A 20 0.98 -0.73 -15.57
C ALA A 20 0.27 -1.04 -14.25
N ALA A 21 0.36 -2.28 -13.76
CA ALA A 21 -0.12 -2.63 -12.44
C ALA A 21 0.64 -1.75 -11.45
N VAL A 22 -0.06 -0.85 -10.77
CA VAL A 22 0.54 -0.10 -9.68
C VAL A 22 0.75 -1.11 -8.57
N ALA A 23 1.99 -1.40 -8.22
CA ALA A 23 2.27 -2.44 -7.23
C ALA A 23 1.76 -2.07 -5.82
N GLN A 24 1.44 -0.80 -5.58
CA GLN A 24 1.20 -0.24 -4.25
C GLN A 24 0.25 0.96 -4.22
N PRO A 25 -0.43 1.21 -3.08
CA PRO A 25 -1.22 2.42 -2.89
C PRO A 25 -0.36 3.67 -2.98
N ALA A 26 -0.95 4.76 -3.50
CA ALA A 26 -0.23 6.02 -3.66
C ALA A 26 0.15 6.62 -2.27
N PRO A 27 1.41 7.03 -2.08
CA PRO A 27 1.86 7.60 -0.81
C PRO A 27 1.24 8.97 -0.56
N LEU A 28 1.15 9.35 0.71
CA LEU A 28 0.84 10.74 1.10
C LEU A 28 1.89 11.68 0.52
N SER A 29 1.42 12.79 -0.07
CA SER A 29 2.29 13.85 -0.55
C SER A 29 3.07 14.50 0.60
N PRO A 30 4.24 15.11 0.33
CA PRO A 30 4.99 15.84 1.36
C PRO A 30 4.15 16.94 2.03
N GLU A 31 3.27 17.60 1.29
CA GLU A 31 2.37 18.63 1.80
C GLU A 31 1.30 18.05 2.72
N ALA A 32 0.74 16.88 2.40
CA ALA A 32 -0.19 16.18 3.25
C ALA A 32 0.50 15.70 4.54
N ARG A 33 1.73 15.19 4.44
CA ARG A 33 2.56 14.83 5.61
C ARG A 33 2.86 16.05 6.48
N ALA A 34 3.13 17.22 5.92
CA ALA A 34 3.37 18.42 6.71
C ALA A 34 2.13 18.90 7.49
N LYS A 35 0.93 18.43 7.11
CA LYS A 35 -0.36 18.76 7.73
C LYS A 35 -0.91 17.65 8.61
N ILE A 36 -0.06 16.69 9.00
CA ILE A 36 -0.51 15.58 9.86
C ILE A 36 -1.16 16.15 11.13
N PRO A 37 -2.33 15.63 11.50
CA PRO A 37 -3.04 16.02 12.70
C PRO A 37 -2.19 15.88 13.97
N HIS A 38 -2.25 16.90 14.83
CA HIS A 38 -1.75 16.84 16.19
C HIS A 38 -2.92 17.08 17.16
N GLU A 39 -3.73 16.05 17.34
CA GLU A 39 -4.84 16.09 18.29
C GLU A 39 -4.34 15.95 19.73
N THR A 40 -5.09 16.48 20.71
CA THR A 40 -4.79 16.27 22.14
C THR A 40 -5.17 14.86 22.60
N GLU A 41 -6.20 14.26 22.00
CA GLU A 41 -6.62 12.87 22.23
C GLU A 41 -5.84 11.89 21.34
N ALA A 42 -5.49 10.72 21.87
CA ALA A 42 -4.75 9.71 21.13
C ALA A 42 -5.60 9.14 19.98
N PRO A 43 -5.02 8.90 18.80
CA PRO A 43 -5.77 8.28 17.70
C PRO A 43 -6.17 6.85 18.06
N PHE A 44 -7.24 6.37 17.45
CA PHE A 44 -7.51 4.94 17.41
C PHE A 44 -6.47 4.26 16.51
N VAL A 45 -5.95 3.11 16.95
CA VAL A 45 -5.04 2.29 16.15
C VAL A 45 -5.82 1.13 15.57
N ASP A 46 -5.94 1.11 14.25
CA ASP A 46 -6.56 0.02 13.50
C ASP A 46 -5.47 -0.83 12.83
N VAL A 47 -5.60 -2.15 12.89
CA VAL A 47 -4.83 -3.08 12.06
C VAL A 47 -5.72 -3.51 10.90
N LEU A 48 -5.26 -3.27 9.69
CA LEU A 48 -5.92 -3.68 8.45
C LEU A 48 -5.20 -4.90 7.91
N THR A 49 -5.94 -5.98 7.68
CA THR A 49 -5.43 -7.20 7.06
C THR A 49 -6.09 -7.38 5.70
N PHE A 50 -5.27 -7.63 4.69
CA PHE A 50 -5.69 -7.87 3.31
C PHE A 50 -5.51 -9.36 2.99
N GLY A 51 -6.53 -9.97 2.39
CA GLY A 51 -6.56 -11.38 1.96
C GLY A 51 -5.50 -11.68 0.91
N VAL A 52 -5.35 -12.91 0.46
CA VAL A 52 -4.28 -13.28 -0.50
C VAL A 52 -4.42 -12.55 -1.84
N GLY A 53 -3.31 -12.07 -2.40
CA GLY A 53 -3.26 -11.48 -3.74
C GLY A 53 -2.69 -12.43 -4.81
N GLU A 54 -2.72 -12.00 -6.07
CA GLU A 54 -2.36 -12.83 -7.23
C GLU A 54 -0.84 -13.06 -7.39
N VAL A 55 -0.02 -12.10 -6.97
CA VAL A 55 1.44 -12.18 -7.14
C VAL A 55 2.13 -12.89 -5.97
N ILE A 56 3.33 -13.45 -6.22
CA ILE A 56 4.05 -14.29 -5.24
C ILE A 56 4.26 -13.60 -3.89
N PHE A 57 4.48 -12.29 -3.90
CA PHE A 57 4.76 -11.49 -2.69
C PHE A 57 3.51 -11.26 -1.83
N GLU A 58 2.31 -11.56 -2.34
CA GLU A 58 1.03 -11.33 -1.67
C GLU A 58 0.35 -12.64 -1.23
N ARG A 59 1.01 -13.78 -1.45
CA ARG A 59 0.45 -15.12 -1.16
C ARG A 59 0.13 -15.37 0.31
N TRP A 60 0.67 -14.56 1.20
CA TRP A 60 0.42 -14.62 2.65
C TRP A 60 -0.47 -13.49 3.16
N GLY A 61 -1.14 -12.77 2.25
CA GLY A 61 -1.89 -11.59 2.60
C GLY A 61 -0.99 -10.37 2.77
N HIS A 62 -1.51 -9.33 3.42
CA HIS A 62 -0.77 -8.12 3.75
C HIS A 62 -1.36 -7.45 4.99
N THR A 63 -0.58 -6.62 5.68
CA THR A 63 -1.08 -5.85 6.84
C THR A 63 -0.63 -4.40 6.77
N ALA A 64 -1.54 -3.48 7.11
CA ALA A 64 -1.21 -2.08 7.37
C ALA A 64 -1.69 -1.68 8.78
N ILE A 65 -1.01 -0.72 9.39
CA ILE A 65 -1.43 -0.12 10.66
C ILE A 65 -1.94 1.28 10.35
N CYS A 66 -3.14 1.62 10.81
CA CYS A 66 -3.73 2.93 10.58
C CYS A 66 -3.97 3.69 11.87
N LEU A 67 -3.71 4.99 11.81
CA LEU A 67 -4.12 5.98 12.80
C LEU A 67 -5.42 6.61 12.33
N ARG A 68 -6.47 6.47 13.14
CA ARG A 68 -7.76 7.10 12.93
C ARG A 68 -7.99 8.16 13.99
N TYR A 69 -7.96 9.40 13.54
CA TYR A 69 -8.12 10.61 14.34
C TYR A 69 -9.60 10.87 14.69
N HIS A 70 -9.85 11.69 15.70
CA HIS A 70 -11.19 11.95 16.22
C HIS A 70 -11.92 13.04 15.44
N GLN A 71 -11.20 14.05 14.97
CA GLN A 71 -11.80 15.15 14.22
C GLN A 71 -12.10 14.72 12.77
N PRO A 72 -13.31 14.95 12.25
CA PRO A 72 -13.69 14.54 10.90
C PRO A 72 -12.84 15.16 9.78
N GLU A 73 -12.28 16.35 10.01
CA GLU A 73 -11.37 17.04 9.10
C GLU A 73 -9.97 16.42 9.02
N HIS A 74 -9.64 15.55 9.96
CA HIS A 74 -8.34 14.89 10.05
C HIS A 74 -8.37 13.54 9.34
N GLU A 75 -7.65 13.46 8.22
CA GLU A 75 -7.59 12.24 7.43
C GLU A 75 -6.91 11.10 8.20
N SER A 76 -7.50 9.91 8.17
CA SER A 76 -6.87 8.72 8.74
C SER A 76 -5.69 8.29 7.87
N VAL A 77 -4.56 8.02 8.51
CA VAL A 77 -3.32 7.65 7.82
C VAL A 77 -3.00 6.19 8.08
N CYS A 78 -2.64 5.47 7.02
CA CYS A 78 -2.25 4.07 7.08
C CYS A 78 -0.79 3.91 6.68
N PHE A 79 -0.06 3.10 7.44
CA PHE A 79 1.35 2.83 7.30
C PHE A 79 1.52 1.44 6.70
N ASN A 80 2.00 1.42 5.46
CA ASN A 80 2.24 0.21 4.72
C ASN A 80 3.71 -0.22 4.87
N TYR A 81 3.96 -1.28 5.63
CA TYR A 81 5.30 -1.86 5.79
C TYR A 81 5.55 -2.94 4.73
N GLY A 82 6.72 -2.88 4.09
CA GLY A 82 7.11 -3.87 3.08
C GLY A 82 7.18 -3.25 1.68
N VAL A 83 7.20 -1.92 1.62
CA VAL A 83 7.41 -1.18 0.38
C VAL A 83 8.86 -1.30 -0.06
N THR A 84 9.05 -1.46 -1.36
CA THR A 84 10.37 -1.50 -1.97
C THR A 84 10.33 -0.98 -3.42
N ASP A 85 11.47 -0.95 -4.08
CA ASP A 85 11.54 -0.72 -5.53
C ASP A 85 11.11 -2.00 -6.25
N PHE A 86 9.85 -2.02 -6.70
CA PHE A 86 9.26 -3.15 -7.42
C PHE A 86 9.62 -3.17 -8.91
N ASP A 87 10.19 -2.09 -9.47
CA ASP A 87 10.56 -2.01 -10.87
C ASP A 87 11.88 -2.77 -11.15
N ASP A 88 12.80 -2.83 -10.18
CA ASP A 88 14.01 -3.66 -10.22
C ASP A 88 13.71 -5.13 -9.86
N HIS A 89 12.88 -5.82 -10.65
CA HIS A 89 12.46 -7.19 -10.36
C HIS A 89 13.63 -8.16 -10.14
N ALA A 90 14.67 -8.12 -10.99
CA ALA A 90 15.80 -9.04 -10.92
C ALA A 90 16.70 -8.75 -9.70
N GLY A 91 16.98 -7.46 -9.44
CA GLY A 91 17.75 -7.07 -8.27
C GLY A 91 16.99 -7.33 -6.97
N LEU A 92 15.67 -7.11 -6.96
CA LEU A 92 14.78 -7.43 -5.84
C LEU A 92 14.90 -8.90 -5.48
N VAL A 93 14.67 -9.81 -6.44
CA VAL A 93 14.77 -11.26 -6.19
C VAL A 93 16.18 -11.64 -5.70
N TRP A 94 17.23 -11.09 -6.31
CA TRP A 94 18.61 -11.39 -5.94
C TRP A 94 19.02 -10.91 -4.54
N ARG A 95 18.53 -9.73 -4.11
CA ARG A 95 18.74 -9.23 -2.75
C ARG A 95 17.87 -9.99 -1.75
N PHE A 96 16.62 -10.31 -2.11
CA PHE A 96 15.69 -11.08 -1.29
C PHE A 96 16.24 -12.44 -0.89
N VAL A 97 16.67 -13.26 -1.86
CA VAL A 97 17.20 -14.62 -1.58
C VAL A 97 18.49 -14.61 -0.75
N ARG A 98 19.18 -13.47 -0.67
CA ARG A 98 20.39 -13.28 0.14
C ARG A 98 20.11 -12.63 1.50
N GLY A 99 18.85 -12.34 1.83
CA GLY A 99 18.48 -11.63 3.06
C GLY A 99 19.00 -10.20 3.11
N LYS A 100 19.12 -9.53 1.95
CA LYS A 100 19.68 -8.17 1.80
C LYS A 100 18.70 -7.19 1.17
N GLN A 101 17.44 -7.57 1.00
CA GLN A 101 16.46 -6.66 0.44
C GLN A 101 16.06 -5.63 1.48
N GLU A 102 16.14 -4.36 1.08
CA GLU A 102 15.68 -3.24 1.89
C GLU A 102 14.21 -2.97 1.60
N PHE A 103 13.46 -2.77 2.68
CA PHE A 103 12.08 -2.37 2.66
C PHE A 103 11.94 -1.10 3.48
N TRP A 104 10.82 -0.41 3.29
CA TRP A 104 10.45 0.71 4.12
C TRP A 104 8.95 0.73 4.42
N SER A 105 8.58 1.65 5.31
CA SER A 105 7.20 2.01 5.59
C SER A 105 6.82 3.22 4.75
N GLU A 106 5.66 3.16 4.12
CA GLU A 106 5.12 4.26 3.31
C GLU A 106 3.73 4.65 3.83
N PRO A 107 3.52 5.92 4.23
CA PRO A 107 2.22 6.38 4.70
C PRO A 107 1.32 6.70 3.51
N SER A 108 0.06 6.27 3.55
CA SER A 108 -0.98 6.55 2.56
C SER A 108 -2.25 6.99 3.27
N SER A 109 -3.15 7.71 2.59
CA SER A 109 -4.46 7.91 3.17
C SER A 109 -5.23 6.60 3.25
N ARG A 110 -6.07 6.47 4.28
CA ARG A 110 -6.88 5.27 4.47
C ARG A 110 -7.77 4.99 3.25
N ASP A 111 -8.35 6.03 2.66
CA ASP A 111 -9.24 5.88 1.51
C ASP A 111 -8.49 5.39 0.28
N THR A 112 -7.31 5.94 0.01
CA THR A 112 -6.43 5.49 -1.08
C THR A 112 -6.03 4.03 -0.89
N LEU A 113 -5.62 3.66 0.32
CA LEU A 113 -5.21 2.30 0.66
C LEU A 113 -6.37 1.30 0.51
N LEU A 114 -7.55 1.64 1.02
CA LEU A 114 -8.73 0.79 0.91
C LEU A 114 -9.23 0.68 -0.54
N SER A 115 -9.20 1.77 -1.32
CA SER A 115 -9.56 1.73 -2.74
C SER A 115 -8.62 0.79 -3.49
N PHE A 116 -7.32 0.97 -3.33
CA PHE A 116 -6.29 0.15 -3.96
C PHE A 116 -6.55 -1.35 -3.73
N TYR A 117 -6.68 -1.78 -2.48
CA TYR A 117 -6.86 -3.21 -2.19
C TYR A 117 -8.26 -3.75 -2.53
N ARG A 118 -9.27 -2.89 -2.67
CA ARG A 118 -10.57 -3.29 -3.24
C ARG A 118 -10.50 -3.49 -4.74
N ASP A 119 -9.76 -2.63 -5.44
CA ASP A 119 -9.56 -2.73 -6.89
C ASP A 119 -8.74 -3.99 -7.24
N GLU A 120 -7.88 -4.44 -6.33
CA GLU A 120 -7.19 -5.75 -6.37
C GLU A 120 -8.07 -6.95 -5.97
N ASP A 121 -9.37 -6.75 -5.74
CA ASP A 121 -10.34 -7.78 -5.31
C ASP A 121 -9.90 -8.56 -4.05
N ARG A 122 -9.28 -7.86 -3.09
CA ARG A 122 -8.81 -8.47 -1.84
C ARG A 122 -9.85 -8.32 -0.74
N ASP A 123 -10.03 -9.39 0.03
CA ASP A 123 -10.75 -9.33 1.30
C ASP A 123 -10.05 -8.35 2.27
N ILE A 124 -10.81 -7.56 3.02
CA ILE A 124 -10.28 -6.57 3.96
C ILE A 124 -10.92 -6.76 5.34
N TRP A 125 -10.08 -7.04 6.35
CA TRP A 125 -10.46 -7.05 7.76
C TRP A 125 -9.86 -5.85 8.47
N ILE A 126 -10.66 -5.22 9.34
CA ILE A 126 -10.22 -4.09 10.16
C ILE A 126 -10.40 -4.48 11.62
N GLN A 127 -9.33 -4.41 12.39
CA GLN A 127 -9.34 -4.64 13.84
C GLN A 127 -8.85 -3.39 14.57
N THR A 128 -9.74 -2.71 15.29
CA THR A 128 -9.34 -1.66 16.24
C THR A 128 -8.71 -2.31 17.46
N LEU A 129 -7.49 -1.89 17.81
CA LEU A 129 -6.77 -2.40 18.97
C LEU A 129 -7.38 -1.85 20.27
N LEU A 130 -7.59 -2.73 21.25
CA LEU A 130 -8.03 -2.37 22.60
C LEU A 130 -6.79 -2.05 23.45
N ILE A 131 -6.27 -0.83 23.29
CA ILE A 131 -5.07 -0.33 23.96
C ILE A 131 -5.37 1.00 24.67
N ASP A 132 -4.54 1.36 25.66
CA ASP A 132 -4.68 2.64 26.35
C ASP A 132 -4.12 3.81 25.53
N GLU A 133 -4.42 5.04 25.95
CA GLU A 133 -3.99 6.26 25.25
C GLU A 133 -2.45 6.37 25.17
N ALA A 134 -1.73 5.98 26.22
CA ALA A 134 -0.27 6.07 26.24
C ALA A 134 0.37 5.11 25.24
N GLN A 135 -0.19 3.91 25.11
CA GLN A 135 0.19 2.92 24.10
C GLN A 135 -0.11 3.43 22.69
N ALA A 136 -1.31 3.98 22.46
CA ALA A 136 -1.69 4.53 21.17
C ALA A 136 -0.76 5.69 20.74
N ARG A 137 -0.42 6.61 21.66
CA ARG A 137 0.56 7.68 21.40
C ARG A 137 1.95 7.15 21.09
N LYS A 138 2.39 6.11 21.79
CA LYS A 138 3.69 5.48 21.52
C LYS A 138 3.72 4.85 20.13
N ILE A 139 2.63 4.21 19.71
CA ILE A 139 2.50 3.65 18.36
C ILE A 139 2.50 4.77 17.33
N GLU A 140 1.68 5.81 17.50
CA GLU A 140 1.64 6.97 16.62
C GLU A 140 3.03 7.59 16.42
N ALA A 141 3.74 7.90 17.51
CA ALA A 141 5.08 8.46 17.43
C ALA A 141 6.07 7.52 16.72
N ARG A 142 5.92 6.20 16.94
CA ARG A 142 6.77 5.20 16.28
C ARG A 142 6.50 5.13 14.78
N LEU A 143 5.24 5.08 14.36
CA LEU A 143 4.86 5.03 12.95
C LEU A 143 5.37 6.25 12.19
N TRP A 144 5.22 7.45 12.77
CA TRP A 144 5.77 8.67 12.18
C TRP A 144 7.29 8.69 12.14
N SER A 145 7.96 8.21 13.21
CA SER A 145 9.41 8.07 13.20
C SER A 145 9.91 7.08 12.14
N ASP A 146 9.15 6.02 11.85
CA ASP A 146 9.53 4.96 10.90
C ASP A 146 9.36 5.38 9.43
N VAL A 147 8.69 6.49 9.13
CA VAL A 147 8.57 7.00 7.75
C VAL A 147 9.55 8.13 7.43
N ASP A 148 10.26 8.64 8.44
CA ASP A 148 11.36 9.58 8.25
C ASP A 148 12.48 8.93 7.42
N GLU A 149 13.01 9.67 6.44
CA GLU A 149 14.04 9.16 5.51
C GLU A 149 15.25 8.52 6.22
N LYS A 150 15.59 9.00 7.41
CA LYS A 150 16.71 8.52 8.22
C LYS A 150 16.45 7.18 8.90
N ASN A 151 15.19 6.81 9.10
CA ASN A 151 14.76 5.64 9.89
C ASN A 151 13.98 4.62 9.06
N ARG A 152 13.52 4.99 7.87
CA ARG A 152 12.56 4.19 7.09
C ARG A 152 13.09 2.86 6.59
N GLY A 153 14.39 2.77 6.33
CA GLY A 153 15.00 1.58 5.74
C GLY A 153 15.21 0.49 6.77
N TYR A 154 14.71 -0.71 6.48
CA TYR A 154 15.02 -1.92 7.25
C TYR A 154 15.23 -3.11 6.31
N VAL A 155 16.03 -4.07 6.78
CA VAL A 155 16.26 -5.32 6.07
C VAL A 155 15.47 -6.41 6.75
N TYR A 156 14.67 -7.14 5.98
CA TYR A 156 13.97 -8.34 6.45
C TYR A 156 14.75 -9.58 6.03
N ASP A 157 15.39 -10.24 7.00
CA ASP A 157 16.05 -11.54 6.79
C ASP A 157 14.99 -12.65 6.89
N HIS A 158 14.49 -13.12 5.75
CA HIS A 158 13.45 -14.14 5.68
C HIS A 158 13.91 -15.54 6.12
N PHE A 159 15.22 -15.73 6.37
CA PHE A 159 15.82 -17.05 6.62
C PHE A 159 16.48 -17.17 8.00
N ARG A 160 16.27 -16.19 8.90
CA ARG A 160 16.78 -16.21 10.28
C ARG A 160 15.70 -15.88 11.30
#